data_AF-A0A7Z0P5V2-F1
#
_entry.id   AF-A0A7Z0P5V2-F1
#
_cell.length_a   1.000
_cell.length_b   1.000
_cell.length_c   1.000
_cell.angle_alpha   90.00
_cell.angle_beta   90.00
_cell.angle_gamma   90.00
#
_symmetry.space_group_name_H-M   'P 1'
#
loop_
_entity.id
_entity.type
_entity.pdbx_description
1 polymer ?
#
loop_
_entity_poly.entity_id
_entity_poly.type
_entity_poly.pdbx_seq_one_letter_code
_entity_poly.pdbx_strand_id
1 'polypeptide(L)'
;MKLRVEVVALDCLMVRLFDEIAEANMPWMLAASESLRAAFGEHLIDLVPSYTTLMVHYDLTALSPTQAQELIAQALIDLSPNARTRGKCHVLPVWYDLSVGPELSLLAQRSGLAVDEVIRRHSEREYQVFALGFAPGFAFMGLVEEVLAAPRLSTPRKKVAAGSVGIAERQTAAYPVVSPGGWNLIGRTPAKLFDRNRDGYSLMQPGDTVRFEAVGHAEFINLGGDDTPLEAQA
;
A
#
# COMPACT_ATOMS: atom_id res chain seq x y z
N MET A 1 8.80 20.00 3.65
CA MET A 1 8.02 19.88 2.41
C MET A 1 8.78 20.56 1.28
N LYS A 2 8.85 19.95 0.09
CA LYS A 2 9.47 20.51 -1.12
C LYS A 2 8.51 20.32 -2.28
N LEU A 3 7.58 21.27 -2.43
CA LEU A 3 6.55 21.22 -3.47
C LEU A 3 7.20 21.30 -4.86
N ARG A 4 6.89 20.33 -5.72
CA ARG A 4 7.21 20.34 -7.15
C ARG A 4 6.00 19.86 -7.94
N VAL A 5 5.73 20.48 -9.08
CA VAL A 5 4.67 20.06 -10.00
C VAL A 5 5.33 19.68 -11.32
N GLU A 6 5.11 18.45 -11.74
CA GLU A 6 5.71 17.85 -12.93
C GLU A 6 4.60 17.44 -13.91
N VAL A 7 4.76 17.75 -15.20
CA VAL A 7 3.81 17.31 -16.23
C VAL A 7 4.05 15.84 -16.54
N VAL A 8 3.03 15.00 -16.40
CA VAL A 8 3.13 13.55 -16.71
C VAL A 8 2.31 13.14 -17.93
N ALA A 9 1.25 13.88 -18.25
CA ALA A 9 0.50 13.80 -19.51
C ALA A 9 -0.16 15.15 -19.82
N LEU A 10 -0.90 15.27 -20.93
CA LEU A 10 -1.59 16.52 -21.29
C LEU A 10 -2.64 16.95 -20.25
N ASP A 11 -3.27 15.98 -19.59
CA ASP A 11 -4.36 16.12 -18.64
C ASP A 11 -3.96 15.67 -17.21
N CYS A 12 -2.67 15.39 -16.99
CA CYS A 12 -2.17 14.86 -15.73
C CYS A 12 -0.94 15.63 -15.22
N LEU A 13 -1.02 16.06 -13.96
CA LEU A 13 0.09 16.69 -13.22
C LEU A 13 0.46 15.83 -12.01
N MET A 14 1.75 15.66 -11.79
CA MET A 14 2.29 15.02 -10.59
C MET A 14 2.71 16.09 -9.59
N VAL A 15 2.05 16.12 -8.44
CA VAL A 15 2.38 17.00 -7.32
C VAL A 15 3.25 16.21 -6.34
N ARG A 16 4.50 16.62 -6.15
CA ARG A 16 5.41 16.03 -5.17
C ARG A 16 5.55 16.95 -3.97
N LEU A 17 5.33 16.42 -2.77
CA LEU A 17 5.46 17.17 -1.51
C LEU A 17 6.76 16.84 -0.76
N PHE A 18 7.30 15.64 -0.97
CA PHE A 18 8.47 15.14 -0.24
C PHE A 18 9.41 14.35 -1.17
N ASP A 19 10.69 14.26 -0.77
CA ASP A 19 11.70 13.45 -1.46
C ASP A 19 11.79 12.03 -0.86
N GLU A 20 11.37 11.86 0.39
CA GLU A 20 11.52 10.62 1.16
C GLU A 20 10.19 10.12 1.71
N ILE A 21 10.05 8.79 1.74
CA ILE A 21 8.90 8.11 2.34
C ILE A 21 9.06 8.14 3.85
N ALA A 22 8.09 8.76 4.55
CA ALA A 22 8.03 8.75 5.99
C ALA A 22 6.57 8.72 6.46
N GLU A 23 6.28 7.92 7.49
CA GLU A 23 4.95 7.82 8.10
C GLU A 23 4.46 9.20 8.59
N ALA A 24 5.38 10.04 9.09
CA ALA A 24 5.10 11.42 9.53
C ALA A 24 4.62 12.36 8.40
N ASN A 25 4.82 11.99 7.13
CA ASN A 25 4.34 12.77 5.99
C ASN A 25 2.87 12.45 5.65
N MET A 26 2.30 11.36 6.16
CA MET A 26 0.94 10.93 5.81
C MET A 26 -0.13 12.00 6.10
N PRO A 27 -0.13 12.70 7.26
CA PRO A 27 -1.08 13.79 7.53
C PRO A 27 -1.03 14.93 6.50
N TRP A 28 0.14 15.20 5.92
CA TRP A 28 0.31 16.20 4.86
C TRP A 28 -0.24 15.70 3.52
N MET A 29 0.00 14.43 3.20
CA MET A 29 -0.54 13.81 2.00
C MET A 29 -2.08 13.77 2.01
N LEU A 30 -2.68 13.49 3.17
CA LEU A 30 -4.13 13.55 3.36
C LEU A 30 -4.67 14.96 3.21
N ALA A 31 -4.07 15.94 3.90
CA ALA A 31 -4.48 17.34 3.79
C ALA A 31 -4.39 17.87 2.35
N ALA A 32 -3.33 17.52 1.64
CA ALA A 32 -3.17 17.91 0.24
C ALA A 32 -4.19 17.21 -0.65
N SER A 33 -4.52 15.95 -0.37
CA SER A 33 -5.58 15.23 -1.09
C SER A 33 -6.93 15.94 -0.94
N GLU A 34 -7.31 16.31 0.29
CA GLU A 34 -8.55 17.03 0.58
C GLU A 34 -8.56 18.41 -0.08
N SER A 35 -7.47 19.17 0.04
CA SER A 35 -7.37 20.51 -0.54
C SER A 35 -7.46 20.49 -2.07
N LEU A 36 -6.76 19.55 -2.73
CA LEU A 36 -6.81 19.41 -4.18
C LEU A 36 -8.19 18.95 -4.67
N ARG A 37 -8.85 18.03 -3.95
CA ARG A 37 -10.24 17.65 -4.26
C ARG A 37 -11.19 18.84 -4.18
N ALA A 38 -11.06 19.65 -3.14
CA ALA A 38 -11.89 20.85 -2.99
C ALA A 38 -11.60 21.90 -4.07
N ALA A 39 -10.33 22.11 -4.42
CA ALA A 39 -9.92 23.12 -5.37
C ALA A 39 -10.29 22.79 -6.83
N PHE A 40 -10.15 21.52 -7.25
CA PHE A 40 -10.51 21.11 -8.60
C PHE A 40 -12.02 20.84 -8.75
N GLY A 41 -12.70 20.42 -7.67
CA GLY A 41 -14.15 20.22 -7.68
C GLY A 41 -14.61 19.27 -8.80
N GLU A 42 -15.56 19.72 -9.62
CA GLU A 42 -16.09 18.96 -10.74
C GLU A 42 -15.10 18.78 -11.91
N HIS A 43 -14.01 19.56 -11.95
CA HIS A 43 -12.98 19.45 -12.97
C HIS A 43 -11.93 18.38 -12.64
N LEU A 44 -12.02 17.76 -11.45
CA LEU A 44 -11.17 16.63 -11.07
C LEU A 44 -11.73 15.33 -11.67
N ILE A 45 -10.98 14.70 -12.57
CA ILE A 45 -11.30 13.36 -13.08
C ILE A 45 -10.88 12.31 -12.06
N ASP A 46 -9.63 12.39 -11.58
CA ASP A 46 -9.11 11.49 -10.56
C ASP A 46 -7.98 12.14 -9.74
N LEU A 47 -7.79 11.65 -8.52
CA LEU A 47 -6.69 12.03 -7.66
C LEU A 47 -6.12 10.82 -6.96
N VAL A 48 -4.88 10.48 -7.32
CA VAL A 48 -4.20 9.27 -6.86
C VAL A 48 -3.03 9.63 -5.93
N PRO A 49 -3.21 9.53 -4.59
CA PRO A 49 -2.11 9.70 -3.65
C PRO A 49 -1.18 8.48 -3.66
N SER A 50 0.11 8.72 -3.52
CA SER A 50 1.13 7.68 -3.41
C SER A 50 2.36 8.18 -2.68
N TYR A 51 2.59 7.70 -1.46
CA TYR A 51 3.76 8.00 -0.62
C TYR A 51 4.07 9.51 -0.45
N THR A 52 4.79 10.08 -1.40
CA THR A 52 5.28 11.48 -1.40
C THR A 52 4.64 12.34 -2.48
N THR A 53 3.79 11.76 -3.33
CA THR A 53 3.21 12.40 -4.51
C THR A 53 1.69 12.22 -4.61
N LEU A 54 1.05 13.12 -5.35
CA LEU A 54 -0.35 13.08 -5.74
C LEU A 54 -0.41 13.27 -7.25
N MET A 55 -0.99 12.32 -7.97
CA MET A 55 -1.29 12.50 -9.38
C MET A 55 -2.67 13.12 -9.51
N VAL A 56 -2.73 14.30 -10.10
CA VAL A 56 -3.96 15.05 -10.40
C VAL A 56 -4.31 14.80 -11.87
N HIS A 57 -5.43 14.14 -12.12
CA HIS A 57 -6.03 14.00 -13.45
C HIS A 57 -7.22 14.93 -13.55
N TYR A 58 -7.21 15.87 -14.49
CA TYR A 58 -8.22 16.92 -14.60
C TYR A 58 -8.80 17.01 -16.01
N ASP A 59 -9.98 17.62 -16.14
CA ASP A 59 -10.62 17.85 -17.43
C ASP A 59 -9.91 18.95 -18.22
N LEU A 60 -9.15 18.54 -19.24
CA LEU A 60 -8.39 19.44 -20.11
C LEU A 60 -9.29 20.34 -20.99
N THR A 61 -10.57 20.00 -21.14
CA THR A 61 -11.53 20.79 -21.91
C THR A 61 -12.10 21.94 -21.08
N ALA A 62 -12.09 21.80 -19.75
CA ALA A 62 -12.52 22.81 -18.79
C ALA A 62 -11.37 23.67 -18.28
N LEU A 63 -10.19 23.09 -18.06
CA LEU A 63 -9.00 23.76 -17.52
C LEU A 63 -7.80 23.64 -18.45
N SER A 64 -7.16 24.77 -18.75
CA SER A 64 -5.83 24.74 -19.39
C SER A 64 -4.76 24.23 -18.42
N PRO A 65 -3.63 23.69 -18.91
CA PRO A 65 -2.53 23.25 -18.06
C PRO A 65 -2.00 24.33 -17.11
N THR A 66 -1.94 25.59 -17.55
CA THR A 66 -1.52 26.72 -16.70
C THR A 66 -2.51 26.95 -15.55
N GLN A 67 -3.81 26.95 -15.83
CA GLN A 67 -4.84 27.10 -14.80
C GLN A 67 -4.81 25.95 -13.79
N ALA A 68 -4.59 24.71 -14.24
CA ALA A 68 -4.45 23.56 -13.35
C ALA A 68 -3.23 23.71 -12.42
N GLN A 69 -2.09 24.19 -12.92
CA GLN A 69 -0.91 24.48 -12.10
C GLN A 69 -1.15 25.59 -11.07
N GLU A 70 -1.83 26.67 -11.48
CA GLU A 70 -2.21 27.77 -10.58
C GLU A 70 -3.16 27.29 -9.48
N LEU A 71 -4.15 26.45 -9.81
CA LEU A 71 -5.05 25.84 -8.83
C LEU A 71 -4.29 24.98 -7.81
N ILE A 72 -3.33 24.17 -8.26
CA ILE A 72 -2.48 23.37 -7.37
C ILE A 72 -1.69 24.29 -6.44
N ALA A 73 -1.04 25.33 -6.98
CA ALA A 73 -0.26 26.26 -6.17
C ALA A 73 -1.13 26.95 -5.11
N GLN A 74 -2.33 27.40 -5.50
CA GLN A 74 -3.27 28.06 -4.61
C GLN A 74 -3.84 27.12 -3.54
N ALA A 75 -4.14 25.87 -3.90
CA ALA A 75 -4.66 24.86 -2.97
C ALA A 75 -3.65 24.46 -1.89
N LEU A 76 -2.35 24.66 -2.14
CA LEU A 76 -1.27 24.18 -1.27
C LEU A 76 -0.51 25.29 -0.54
N ILE A 77 -0.86 26.57 -0.76
CA ILE A 77 -0.10 27.73 -0.24
C ILE A 77 -0.02 27.76 1.29
N ASP A 78 -1.10 27.40 1.99
CA ASP A 78 -1.21 27.38 3.45
C ASP A 78 -1.50 25.96 3.96
N LEU A 79 -0.97 24.95 3.26
CA LEU A 79 -1.18 23.56 3.64
C LEU A 79 -0.67 23.31 5.06
N SER A 80 -1.49 22.67 5.88
CA SER A 80 -1.13 22.22 7.22
C SER A 80 -1.46 20.74 7.39
N PRO A 81 -0.73 20.00 8.24
CA PRO A 81 -0.96 18.56 8.40
C PRO A 81 -2.34 18.32 9.02
N ASN A 82 -3.10 17.39 8.43
CA ASN A 82 -4.41 17.03 8.98
C ASN A 82 -4.22 16.22 10.27
N ALA A 83 -4.34 16.90 11.41
CA ALA A 83 -4.26 16.29 12.73
C ALA A 83 -5.57 15.64 13.20
N ARG A 84 -6.67 15.83 12.45
CA ARG A 84 -8.04 15.50 12.89
C ARG A 84 -8.50 14.13 12.43
N THR A 85 -7.96 13.62 11.32
CA THR A 85 -8.35 12.33 10.75
C THR A 85 -7.20 11.34 10.85
N ARG A 86 -7.26 10.43 11.83
CA ARG A 86 -6.52 9.17 11.77
C ARG A 86 -7.35 8.18 10.99
N GLY A 87 -6.73 7.46 10.05
CA GLY A 87 -7.40 6.39 9.33
C GLY A 87 -7.79 5.23 10.25
N LYS A 88 -8.54 4.27 9.71
CA LYS A 88 -8.95 3.07 10.44
C LYS A 88 -7.75 2.15 10.64
N CYS A 89 -7.63 1.53 11.81
CA CYS A 89 -6.68 0.44 12.04
C CYS A 89 -7.37 -0.88 11.71
N HIS A 90 -6.82 -1.62 10.75
CA HIS A 90 -7.31 -2.93 10.32
C HIS A 90 -6.42 -4.03 10.90
N VAL A 91 -7.02 -5.01 11.57
CA VAL A 91 -6.32 -6.21 12.02
C VAL A 91 -6.54 -7.31 10.99
N LEU A 92 -5.48 -7.75 10.32
CA LEU A 92 -5.56 -8.80 9.30
C LEU A 92 -4.97 -10.11 9.83
N PRO A 93 -5.78 -11.17 9.98
CA PRO A 93 -5.26 -12.48 10.37
C PRO A 93 -4.37 -13.03 9.25
N VAL A 94 -3.21 -13.59 9.61
CA VAL A 94 -2.25 -14.16 8.67
C VAL A 94 -1.76 -15.49 9.21
N TRP A 95 -1.89 -16.52 8.37
CA TRP A 95 -1.21 -17.78 8.60
C TRP A 95 0.19 -17.70 7.99
N TYR A 96 1.19 -17.67 8.87
CA TYR A 96 2.60 -17.73 8.51
C TYR A 96 3.05 -19.18 8.49
N ASP A 97 3.34 -19.71 7.31
CA ASP A 97 3.79 -21.09 7.14
C ASP A 97 4.63 -21.21 5.86
N LEU A 98 5.62 -22.11 5.85
CA LEU A 98 6.51 -22.28 4.71
C LEU A 98 5.79 -22.75 3.43
N SER A 99 4.64 -23.41 3.56
CA SER A 99 3.83 -23.85 2.42
C SER A 99 3.19 -22.69 1.66
N VAL A 100 2.87 -21.58 2.34
CA VAL A 100 2.23 -20.38 1.73
C VAL A 100 3.12 -19.14 1.77
N GLY A 101 4.23 -19.21 2.51
CA GLY A 101 5.26 -18.19 2.70
C GLY A 101 6.67 -18.78 2.62
N PRO A 102 7.09 -19.31 1.45
CA PRO A 102 8.36 -20.01 1.29
C PRO A 102 9.59 -19.14 1.57
N GLU A 103 9.47 -17.81 1.49
CA GLU A 103 10.58 -16.91 1.74
C GLU A 103 10.81 -16.60 3.22
N LEU A 104 10.00 -17.11 4.16
CA LEU A 104 10.26 -16.96 5.60
C LEU A 104 11.67 -17.44 5.99
N SER A 105 12.08 -18.61 5.49
CA SER A 105 13.42 -19.16 5.73
C SER A 105 14.52 -18.29 5.14
N LEU A 106 14.29 -17.72 3.94
CA LEU A 106 15.24 -16.82 3.29
C LEU A 106 15.39 -15.52 4.08
N LEU A 107 14.28 -14.92 4.52
CA LEU A 107 14.30 -13.71 5.33
C LEU A 107 14.98 -13.96 6.67
N ALA A 108 14.66 -15.07 7.34
CA ALA A 108 15.32 -15.49 8.58
C ALA A 108 16.85 -15.60 8.40
N GLN A 109 17.30 -16.28 7.35
CA GLN A 109 18.74 -16.43 7.06
C GLN A 109 19.42 -15.07 6.79
N ARG A 110 18.80 -14.19 6.01
CA ARG A 110 19.37 -12.88 5.65
C ARG A 110 19.43 -11.92 6.83
N SER A 111 18.42 -11.96 7.68
CA SER A 111 18.29 -11.11 8.86
C SER A 111 19.11 -11.62 10.06
N GLY A 112 19.54 -12.90 10.03
CA GLY A 112 20.14 -13.56 11.18
C GLY A 112 19.14 -13.86 12.30
N LEU A 113 17.84 -13.87 11.99
CA LEU A 113 16.75 -14.12 12.94
C LEU A 113 16.23 -15.55 12.79
N ALA A 114 15.55 -16.05 13.82
CA ALA A 114 14.70 -17.23 13.69
C ALA A 114 13.43 -16.87 12.90
N VAL A 115 12.81 -17.85 12.24
CA VAL A 115 11.53 -17.66 11.51
C VAL A 115 10.46 -17.07 12.42
N ASP A 116 10.33 -17.57 13.65
CA ASP A 116 9.35 -17.06 14.63
C ASP A 116 9.58 -15.58 14.96
N GLU A 117 10.84 -15.13 14.96
CA GLU A 117 11.19 -13.73 15.21
C GLU A 117 10.91 -12.83 14.00
N VAL A 118 11.05 -13.35 12.77
CA VAL A 118 10.58 -12.67 11.55
C VAL A 118 9.06 -12.48 11.60
N ILE A 119 8.32 -13.54 11.95
CA ILE A 119 6.86 -13.51 12.08
C ILE A 119 6.43 -12.51 13.14
N ARG A 120 7.05 -12.57 14.33
CA ARG A 120 6.74 -11.68 15.45
C ARG A 120 6.95 -10.21 15.09
N ARG A 121 8.13 -9.86 14.54
CA ARG A 121 8.44 -8.48 14.13
C ARG A 121 7.53 -7.95 13.04
N HIS A 122 7.15 -8.81 12.09
CA HIS A 122 6.21 -8.41 11.04
C HIS A 122 4.78 -8.24 11.56
N SER A 123 4.32 -9.08 12.50
CA SER A 123 2.94 -9.03 12.99
C SER A 123 2.69 -7.99 14.10
N GLU A 124 3.66 -7.71 14.96
CA GLU A 124 3.47 -6.76 16.07
C GLU A 124 3.49 -5.29 15.66
N ARG A 125 3.84 -4.99 14.40
CA ARG A 125 3.91 -3.62 13.88
C ARG A 125 2.61 -3.20 13.21
N GLU A 126 2.23 -1.93 13.43
CA GLU A 126 1.24 -1.25 12.59
C GLU A 126 1.93 -0.63 11.37
N TYR A 127 1.39 -0.89 10.18
CA TYR A 127 1.90 -0.37 8.93
C TYR A 127 0.97 0.68 8.35
N GLN A 128 1.54 1.81 7.94
CA GLN A 128 0.80 2.87 7.25
C GLN A 128 0.46 2.42 5.82
N VAL A 129 -0.81 2.52 5.43
CA VAL A 129 -1.23 2.41 4.03
C VAL A 129 -0.88 3.72 3.32
N PHE A 130 0.10 3.69 2.42
CA PHE A 130 0.58 4.88 1.70
C PHE A 130 -0.10 5.08 0.36
N ALA A 131 -0.46 3.99 -0.30
CA ALA A 131 -1.01 4.01 -1.66
C ALA A 131 -1.85 2.76 -1.90
N LEU A 132 -2.83 2.87 -2.79
CA LEU A 132 -3.51 1.74 -3.41
C LEU A 132 -3.17 1.71 -4.90
N GLY A 133 -3.00 0.52 -5.48
CA GLY A 133 -2.68 0.39 -6.90
C GLY A 133 -2.11 -0.98 -7.24
N PHE A 134 -1.57 -1.19 -8.44
CA PHE A 134 -1.20 -2.49 -9.01
C PHE A 134 -2.39 -3.41 -9.33
N ALA A 135 -3.30 -3.61 -8.37
CA ALA A 135 -4.58 -4.26 -8.56
C ALA A 135 -5.63 -3.63 -7.62
N PRO A 136 -6.94 -3.74 -7.92
CA PRO A 136 -7.98 -3.24 -7.03
C PRO A 136 -7.85 -3.83 -5.61
N GLY A 137 -7.75 -2.97 -4.59
CA GLY A 137 -7.57 -3.34 -3.18
C GLY A 137 -6.16 -3.74 -2.76
N PHE A 138 -5.16 -3.69 -3.65
CA PHE A 138 -3.77 -3.91 -3.26
C PHE A 138 -3.23 -2.65 -2.59
N ALA A 139 -2.93 -2.76 -1.30
CA ALA A 139 -2.41 -1.67 -0.47
C ALA A 139 -0.91 -1.80 -0.31
N PHE A 140 -0.18 -0.74 -0.65
CA PHE A 140 1.23 -0.63 -0.34
C PHE A 140 1.40 -0.07 1.06
N MET A 141 2.03 -0.86 1.92
CA MET A 141 2.17 -0.55 3.33
C MET A 141 3.64 -0.55 3.75
N GLY A 142 3.97 0.28 4.73
CA GLY A 142 5.32 0.35 5.25
C GLY A 142 5.43 1.24 6.50
N LEU A 143 6.63 1.43 7.04
CA LEU A 143 7.87 0.77 6.60
C LEU A 143 8.13 -0.48 7.44
N VAL A 144 8.52 -1.59 6.80
CA VAL A 144 9.04 -2.76 7.56
C VAL A 144 10.35 -2.39 8.25
N GLU A 145 10.63 -3.07 9.35
CA GLU A 145 11.92 -2.95 10.04
C GLU A 145 13.06 -3.23 9.06
N GLU A 146 14.15 -2.46 9.14
CA GLU A 146 15.28 -2.58 8.21
C GLU A 146 15.85 -4.00 8.18
N VAL A 147 15.81 -4.70 9.32
CA VAL A 147 16.28 -6.09 9.45
C VAL A 147 15.43 -7.10 8.64
N LEU A 148 14.16 -6.77 8.36
CA LEU A 148 13.25 -7.59 7.55
C LEU A 148 13.21 -7.15 6.08
N ALA A 149 13.77 -5.99 5.77
CA ALA A 149 13.75 -5.45 4.42
C ALA A 149 14.53 -6.37 3.47
N ALA A 150 13.89 -6.72 2.35
CA ALA A 150 14.46 -7.64 1.38
C ALA A 150 14.10 -7.22 -0.04
N PRO A 151 15.06 -7.18 -0.99
CA PRO A 151 14.77 -6.91 -2.38
C PRO A 151 13.81 -7.94 -2.95
N ARG A 152 13.14 -7.53 -4.03
CA ARG A 152 12.31 -8.43 -4.83
C ARG A 152 13.11 -9.65 -5.31
N LEU A 153 12.41 -10.75 -5.53
CA LEU A 153 12.94 -11.91 -6.24
C LEU A 153 13.44 -11.48 -7.62
N SER A 154 14.58 -12.03 -8.03
CA SER A 154 15.17 -11.76 -9.35
C SER A 154 14.26 -12.17 -10.51
N THR A 155 13.53 -13.28 -10.33
CA THR A 155 12.52 -13.76 -11.26
C THR A 155 11.15 -13.74 -10.58
N PRO A 156 10.23 -12.85 -11.00
CA PRO A 156 8.87 -12.82 -10.46
C PRO A 156 8.13 -14.15 -10.69
N ARG A 157 7.30 -14.56 -9.73
CA ARG A 157 6.36 -15.66 -9.91
C ARG A 157 5.31 -15.26 -10.94
N LYS A 158 4.96 -16.19 -11.83
CA LYS A 158 3.84 -16.02 -12.78
C LYS A 158 2.49 -15.94 -12.08
N LYS A 159 2.36 -16.64 -10.95
CA LYS A 159 1.14 -16.76 -10.17
C LYS A 159 1.46 -16.67 -8.68
N VAL A 160 0.93 -15.65 -8.04
CA VAL A 160 0.86 -15.47 -6.59
C VAL A 160 -0.60 -15.63 -6.21
N ALA A 161 -0.89 -16.45 -5.20
CA ALA A 161 -2.25 -16.67 -4.73
C ALA A 161 -2.87 -15.39 -4.15
N ALA A 162 -4.20 -15.27 -4.23
CA ALA A 162 -4.91 -14.24 -3.49
C ALA A 162 -4.71 -14.45 -1.97
N GLY A 163 -4.68 -13.37 -1.22
CA GLY A 163 -4.39 -13.36 0.21
C GLY A 163 -2.91 -13.51 0.56
N SER A 164 -2.01 -13.85 -0.39
CA SER A 164 -0.58 -13.93 -0.06
C SER A 164 -0.08 -12.61 0.52
N VAL A 165 0.72 -12.67 1.58
CA VAL A 165 1.36 -11.53 2.23
C VAL A 165 2.83 -11.57 1.88
N GLY A 166 3.41 -10.43 1.50
CA GLY A 166 4.82 -10.40 1.14
C GLY A 166 5.53 -9.11 1.48
N ILE A 167 6.86 -9.16 1.42
CA ILE A 167 7.78 -8.04 1.66
C ILE A 167 8.61 -7.78 0.39
N ALA A 168 8.75 -6.51 0.03
CA ALA A 168 9.69 -6.05 -0.99
C ALA A 168 10.28 -4.70 -0.60
N GLU A 169 11.60 -4.62 -0.62
CA GLU A 169 12.36 -3.52 -0.03
C GLU A 169 11.86 -3.25 1.38
N ARG A 170 11.43 -2.02 1.65
CA ARG A 170 10.86 -1.60 2.95
C ARG A 170 9.34 -1.66 3.00
N GLN A 171 8.69 -2.33 2.05
CA GLN A 171 7.23 -2.39 1.93
C GLN A 171 6.71 -3.80 2.24
N THR A 172 5.49 -3.85 2.77
CA THR A 172 4.68 -5.06 2.94
C THR A 172 3.30 -4.85 2.28
N ALA A 173 2.71 -5.93 1.81
CA ALA A 173 1.41 -5.90 1.13
C ALA A 173 0.74 -7.27 1.17
N ALA A 174 -0.59 -7.26 1.00
CA ALA A 174 -1.37 -8.47 0.77
C ALA A 174 -2.00 -8.43 -0.64
N TYR A 175 -1.89 -9.53 -1.37
CA TYR A 175 -2.37 -9.66 -2.75
C TYR A 175 -3.90 -9.85 -2.77
N PRO A 176 -4.70 -8.95 -3.35
CA PRO A 176 -6.17 -9.05 -3.31
C PRO A 176 -6.72 -10.10 -4.27
N VAL A 177 -5.96 -10.43 -5.32
CA VAL A 177 -6.33 -11.35 -6.40
C VAL A 177 -5.10 -12.14 -6.83
N VAL A 178 -5.32 -13.20 -7.60
CA VAL A 178 -4.24 -13.94 -8.24
C VAL A 178 -3.55 -13.06 -9.28
N SER A 179 -2.24 -12.86 -9.15
CA SER A 179 -1.45 -12.02 -10.07
C SER A 179 0.00 -12.50 -10.16
N PRO A 180 0.78 -12.09 -11.17
CA PRO A 180 2.24 -12.22 -11.09
C PRO A 180 2.80 -11.35 -9.95
N GLY A 181 3.96 -11.71 -9.41
CA GLY A 181 4.56 -10.97 -8.30
C GLY A 181 5.97 -11.45 -7.93
N GLY A 182 6.85 -10.51 -7.60
CA GLY A 182 8.23 -10.77 -7.19
C GLY A 182 8.50 -10.43 -5.72
N TRP A 183 7.48 -10.30 -4.89
CA TRP A 183 7.68 -10.03 -3.47
C TRP A 183 8.02 -11.32 -2.72
N ASN A 184 8.77 -11.20 -1.63
CA ASN A 184 9.11 -12.33 -0.77
C ASN A 184 7.85 -12.72 0.01
N LEU A 185 7.28 -13.88 -0.27
CA LEU A 185 6.02 -14.31 0.32
C LEU A 185 6.28 -14.92 1.69
N ILE A 186 5.56 -14.44 2.71
CA ILE A 186 5.80 -14.78 4.11
C ILE A 186 4.60 -15.40 4.81
N GLY A 187 3.42 -15.37 4.20
CA GLY A 187 2.19 -15.91 4.78
C GLY A 187 0.98 -15.68 3.90
N ARG A 188 -0.21 -15.98 4.41
CA ARG A 188 -1.47 -15.77 3.70
C ARG A 188 -2.56 -15.27 4.64
N THR A 189 -3.31 -14.26 4.22
CA THR A 189 -4.50 -13.76 4.91
C THR A 189 -5.78 -14.29 4.24
N PRO A 190 -6.82 -14.65 5.01
CA PRO A 190 -8.14 -14.96 4.46
C PRO A 190 -8.95 -13.68 4.18
N ALA A 191 -8.43 -12.50 4.53
CA ALA A 191 -9.15 -11.25 4.43
C ALA A 191 -9.51 -10.89 2.97
N LYS A 192 -10.77 -10.54 2.76
CA LYS A 192 -11.25 -10.02 1.47
C LYS A 192 -10.87 -8.54 1.31
N LEU A 193 -9.73 -8.31 0.65
CA LEU A 193 -9.12 -6.98 0.49
C LEU A 193 -9.87 -6.08 -0.51
N PHE A 194 -10.59 -6.67 -1.47
CA PHE A 194 -11.42 -5.96 -2.44
C PHE A 194 -12.80 -6.61 -2.58
N ASP A 195 -13.85 -5.79 -2.59
CA ASP A 195 -15.22 -6.23 -2.79
C ASP A 195 -16.05 -5.15 -3.50
N ARG A 196 -16.67 -5.50 -4.63
CA ARG A 196 -17.53 -4.56 -5.39
C ARG A 196 -18.78 -4.12 -4.62
N ASN A 197 -19.19 -4.89 -3.62
CA ASN A 197 -20.34 -4.57 -2.79
C ASN A 197 -19.97 -3.74 -1.54
N ARG A 198 -18.67 -3.50 -1.31
CA ARG A 198 -18.18 -2.65 -0.23
C ARG A 198 -18.12 -1.20 -0.69
N ASP A 199 -18.49 -0.28 0.21
CA ASP A 199 -18.29 1.15 -0.01
C ASP A 199 -16.80 1.49 -0.21
N GLY A 200 -16.47 2.24 -1.26
CA GLY A 200 -15.09 2.50 -1.69
C GLY A 200 -14.34 1.30 -2.28
N TYR A 201 -14.99 0.13 -2.41
CA TYR A 201 -14.52 -1.14 -2.98
C TYR A 201 -13.30 -1.82 -2.33
N SER A 202 -12.35 -1.06 -1.78
CA SER A 202 -11.15 -1.56 -1.10
C SER A 202 -11.38 -1.64 0.41
N LEU A 203 -10.81 -2.64 1.08
CA LEU A 203 -10.86 -2.76 2.55
C LEU A 203 -10.18 -1.57 3.24
N MET A 204 -9.06 -1.15 2.68
CA MET A 204 -8.15 -0.15 3.21
C MET A 204 -8.13 1.07 2.28
N GLN A 205 -7.87 2.24 2.85
CA GLN A 205 -7.65 3.49 2.13
C GLN A 205 -6.30 4.11 2.51
N PRO A 206 -5.68 4.93 1.65
CA PRO A 206 -4.51 5.71 2.03
C PRO A 206 -4.80 6.51 3.32
N GLY A 207 -3.90 6.41 4.29
CA GLY A 207 -4.12 6.97 5.64
C GLY A 207 -4.56 5.96 6.70
N ASP A 208 -5.13 4.82 6.31
CA ASP A 208 -5.40 3.70 7.22
C ASP A 208 -4.10 3.04 7.70
N THR A 209 -4.19 2.28 8.80
CA THR A 209 -3.11 1.42 9.28
C THR A 209 -3.53 -0.04 9.28
N VAL A 210 -2.54 -0.94 9.18
CA VAL A 210 -2.74 -2.38 9.23
C VAL A 210 -1.83 -3.01 10.25
N ARG A 211 -2.37 -3.81 11.16
CA ARG A 211 -1.62 -4.73 12.00
C ARG A 211 -1.91 -6.15 11.54
N PHE A 212 -0.87 -6.93 11.23
CA PHE A 212 -1.07 -8.34 10.93
C PHE A 212 -1.16 -9.13 12.24
N GLU A 213 -2.01 -10.13 12.29
CA GLU A 213 -2.16 -10.99 13.46
C GLU A 213 -1.83 -12.42 13.08
N ALA A 214 -0.78 -12.97 13.68
CA ALA A 214 -0.38 -14.35 13.42
C ALA A 214 -1.46 -15.29 13.97
N VAL A 215 -2.07 -16.09 13.11
CA VAL A 215 -3.08 -17.09 13.47
C VAL A 215 -2.62 -18.50 13.12
N GLY A 216 -3.13 -19.48 13.85
CA GLY A 216 -2.90 -20.89 13.53
C GLY A 216 -3.66 -21.34 12.28
N HIS A 217 -3.24 -22.46 11.68
CA HIS A 217 -3.87 -23.02 10.48
C HIS A 217 -5.38 -23.26 10.65
N ALA A 218 -5.81 -23.83 11.77
CA ALA A 218 -7.23 -24.10 12.02
C ALA A 218 -8.09 -22.82 12.02
N GLU A 219 -7.59 -21.73 12.61
CA GLU A 219 -8.27 -20.43 12.61
C GLU A 219 -8.30 -19.81 11.21
N PHE A 220 -7.18 -19.87 10.49
CA PHE A 220 -7.11 -19.43 9.09
C PHE A 220 -8.14 -20.11 8.19
N ILE A 221 -8.30 -21.44 8.31
CA ILE A 221 -9.32 -22.20 7.58
C ILE A 221 -10.73 -21.81 8.02
N ASN A 222 -10.99 -21.66 9.32
CA ASN A 222 -12.30 -21.25 9.84
C ASN A 222 -12.72 -19.86 9.32
N LEU A 223 -11.75 -18.98 9.07
CA LEU A 223 -11.97 -17.66 8.47
C LEU A 223 -12.13 -17.69 6.94
N GLY A 224 -12.12 -18.88 6.31
CA GLY A 224 -12.29 -19.06 4.88
C GLY A 224 -10.99 -19.00 4.08
N GLY A 225 -9.85 -19.18 4.73
CA GLY A 225 -8.54 -19.21 4.07
C GLY A 225 -8.37 -20.40 3.12
N ASP A 226 -7.64 -20.16 2.04
CA ASP A 226 -7.16 -21.20 1.11
C ASP A 226 -5.75 -21.61 1.53
N ASP A 227 -5.56 -22.86 1.99
CA ASP A 227 -4.27 -23.40 2.42
C ASP A 227 -3.50 -24.11 1.32
N THR A 228 -3.95 -24.02 0.05
CA THR A 228 -3.24 -24.60 -1.08
C THR A 228 -1.78 -24.12 -1.08
N PRO A 229 -0.79 -25.02 -0.98
CA PRO A 229 0.61 -24.65 -0.98
C PRO A 229 0.97 -23.86 -2.24
N LEU A 230 1.88 -22.91 -2.13
CA LEU A 230 2.48 -22.31 -3.31
C LEU A 230 3.26 -23.40 -4.05
N GLU A 231 2.98 -23.58 -5.34
CA GLU A 231 3.76 -24.48 -6.18
C GLU A 231 5.25 -24.12 -6.04
N ALA A 232 6.06 -25.11 -5.67
CA ALA A 232 7.51 -24.96 -5.67
C ALA A 232 7.92 -24.48 -7.06
N GLN A 233 8.77 -23.44 -7.12
CA GLN A 233 9.37 -23.03 -8.40
C GLN A 233 10.12 -24.25 -8.96
N ALA A 234 9.60 -24.81 -10.05
CA ALA A 234 10.33 -25.75 -10.89
C ALA A 234 11.46 -25.03 -11.65
#